data_AF-A0A550D0X0-F1
#
_entry.id   AF-A0A550D0X0-F1
#
_cell.length_a   1.000
_cell.length_b   1.000
_cell.length_c   1.000
_cell.angle_alpha   90.00
_cell.angle_beta   90.00
_cell.angle_gamma   90.00
#
_symmetry.space_group_name_H-M   'P 1'
#
loop_
_entity.id
_entity.type
_entity.pdbx_description
1 polymer ?
#
loop_
_entity_poly.entity_id
_entity_poly.type
_entity_poly.pdbx_seq_one_letter_code
_entity_poly.pdbx_strand_id
1 'polypeptide(L)'
;MSPHPANPHRTDPQHIGVRLLYRDALLLVIDKPAGMPVHPGPKGGETLTDHLDALRFGLPRRPEAVHRLDRDTSGCLALGRHAKA
;
A
#
# COMPACT_ATOMS: atom_id res chain seq x y z
N MET A 1 -15.12 -1.59 -29.55
CA MET A 1 -14.36 -1.77 -28.28
C MET A 1 -15.36 -2.11 -27.20
N SER A 2 -15.53 -3.38 -26.86
CA SER A 2 -16.49 -3.78 -25.81
C SER A 2 -15.96 -3.33 -24.43
N PRO A 3 -16.81 -2.79 -23.55
CA PRO A 3 -16.39 -2.40 -22.21
C PRO A 3 -16.10 -3.68 -21.41
N HIS A 4 -14.86 -3.82 -20.96
CA HIS A 4 -14.44 -4.90 -20.07
C HIS A 4 -15.18 -4.71 -18.72
N PRO A 5 -15.76 -5.76 -18.11
CA PRO A 5 -16.46 -5.61 -16.84
C PRO A 5 -15.46 -5.15 -15.77
N ALA A 6 -15.89 -4.22 -14.92
CA ALA A 6 -15.08 -3.71 -13.82
C ALA A 6 -14.67 -4.87 -12.90
N ASN A 7 -13.38 -5.24 -12.93
CA ASN A 7 -12.83 -6.24 -12.04
C ASN A 7 -12.88 -5.69 -10.60
N PRO A 8 -13.60 -6.32 -9.65
CA PRO A 8 -13.73 -5.83 -8.27
C PRO A 8 -12.40 -5.86 -7.49
N HIS A 9 -11.33 -6.41 -8.07
CA HIS A 9 -9.98 -6.45 -7.49
C HIS A 9 -9.02 -5.36 -8.00
N ARG A 10 -9.51 -4.39 -8.78
CA ARG A 10 -8.69 -3.25 -9.20
C ARG A 10 -8.69 -2.18 -8.10
N THR A 11 -8.12 -2.52 -6.96
CA THR A 11 -7.83 -1.57 -5.90
C THR A 11 -6.64 -0.73 -6.38
N ASP A 12 -6.93 0.44 -6.94
CA ASP A 12 -5.92 1.40 -7.38
C ASP A 12 -5.28 2.05 -6.13
N PRO A 13 -3.96 2.34 -6.09
CA PRO A 13 -3.35 3.16 -5.04
C PRO A 13 -4.15 4.44 -4.73
N GLN A 14 -4.78 5.04 -5.74
CA GLN A 14 -5.62 6.23 -5.56
C GLN A 14 -6.88 5.97 -4.72
N HIS A 15 -7.44 4.75 -4.75
CA HIS A 15 -8.60 4.38 -3.93
C HIS A 15 -8.27 4.23 -2.44
N ILE A 16 -7.00 3.95 -2.10
CA ILE A 16 -6.55 3.78 -0.71
C ILE A 16 -5.87 5.06 -0.18
N GLY A 17 -6.03 6.18 -0.91
CA GLY A 17 -5.54 7.49 -0.49
C GLY A 17 -4.01 7.63 -0.49
N VAL A 18 -3.28 6.72 -1.16
CA VAL A 18 -1.81 6.80 -1.25
C VAL A 18 -1.35 7.00 -2.69
N ARG A 19 -0.30 7.80 -2.87
CA ARG A 19 0.33 7.99 -4.17
C ARG A 19 1.54 7.07 -4.31
N LEU A 20 1.65 6.32 -5.40
CA LEU A 20 2.87 5.57 -5.71
C LEU A 20 3.96 6.54 -6.20
N LEU A 21 5.08 6.60 -5.49
CA LEU A 21 6.23 7.45 -5.82
C LEU A 21 7.29 6.70 -6.63
N TYR A 22 7.49 5.43 -6.32
CA TYR A 22 8.49 4.57 -6.98
C TYR A 22 8.05 3.10 -6.97
N ARG A 23 8.42 2.36 -8.01
CA ARG A 23 8.18 0.92 -8.13
C ARG A 23 9.29 0.26 -8.94
N ASP A 24 9.87 -0.79 -8.38
CA ASP A 24 10.69 -1.76 -9.10
C ASP A 24 10.33 -3.21 -8.72
N ALA A 25 11.20 -4.16 -9.06
CA ALA A 25 11.00 -5.58 -8.78
C ALA A 25 11.05 -5.94 -7.28
N LEU A 26 11.76 -5.17 -6.46
CA LEU A 26 12.02 -5.48 -5.05
C LEU A 26 11.25 -4.58 -4.09
N LEU A 27 11.03 -3.31 -4.45
CA LEU A 27 10.52 -2.28 -3.56
C LEU A 27 9.42 -1.43 -4.22
N LEU A 28 8.50 -0.94 -3.39
CA LEU A 28 7.63 0.19 -3.67
C LEU A 28 7.96 1.34 -2.73
N VAL A 29 7.84 2.57 -3.18
CA VAL A 29 7.76 3.73 -2.30
C VAL A 29 6.43 4.41 -2.54
N ILE A 30 5.68 4.63 -1.49
CA ILE A 30 4.42 5.38 -1.52
C ILE A 30 4.55 6.67 -0.72
N ASP A 31 3.68 7.62 -1.03
CA ASP A 31 3.42 8.79 -0.20
C ASP A 31 2.27 8.46 0.75
N LYS A 32 2.59 8.24 2.03
CA LYS A 32 1.60 7.97 3.07
C LYS A 32 0.98 9.30 3.52
N PRO A 33 -0.35 9.47 3.47
CA PRO A 33 -0.99 10.64 4.06
C PRO A 33 -0.86 10.66 5.59
N ALA A 34 -0.90 11.84 6.18
CA ALA A 34 -1.11 11.98 7.63
C ALA A 34 -2.52 11.53 8.01
N GLY A 35 -2.71 11.10 9.26
CA GLY A 35 -3.96 10.58 9.79
C GLY A 35 -4.16 9.07 9.61
N MET A 36 -3.37 8.43 8.75
CA MET A 36 -3.46 6.99 8.45
C MET A 36 -2.35 6.18 9.18
N PRO A 37 -2.70 5.30 10.13
CA PRO A 37 -1.73 4.42 10.79
C PRO A 37 -1.16 3.37 9.81
N VAL A 38 0.13 3.03 9.97
CA VAL A 38 0.74 1.95 9.17
C VAL A 38 0.28 0.57 9.67
N HIS A 39 0.30 0.34 10.98
CA HIS A 39 -0.07 -0.93 11.63
C HIS A 39 -1.12 -0.71 12.72
N PRO A 40 -1.88 -1.77 13.11
CA PRO A 40 -2.88 -1.67 14.16
C PRO A 40 -2.28 -1.22 15.50
N GLY A 41 -2.92 -0.23 16.12
CA GLY A 41 -2.60 0.17 17.49
C GLY A 41 -3.41 -0.62 18.54
N PRO A 42 -3.25 -0.33 19.84
CA PRO A 42 -3.96 -1.04 20.92
C PRO A 42 -5.49 -0.93 20.83
N LYS A 43 -5.99 0.16 20.24
CA LYS A 43 -7.43 0.39 20.04
C LYS A 43 -7.97 -0.23 18.73
N GLY A 44 -7.10 -0.90 17.97
CA GLY A 44 -7.41 -1.38 16.62
C GLY A 44 -7.68 -0.23 15.64
N GLY A 45 -8.48 -0.53 14.61
CA GLY A 45 -8.86 0.41 13.55
C GLY A 45 -8.26 0.06 12.19
N GLU A 46 -8.75 0.71 11.16
CA GLU A 46 -8.26 0.59 9.78
C GLU A 46 -6.87 1.21 9.63
N THR A 47 -6.02 0.54 8.85
CA THR A 47 -4.60 0.86 8.67
C THR A 47 -4.17 0.66 7.24
N LEU A 48 -3.03 1.23 6.88
CA LEU A 48 -2.44 0.99 5.56
C LEU A 48 -2.23 -0.51 5.27
N THR A 49 -1.86 -1.31 6.27
CA THR A 49 -1.63 -2.75 6.09
C THR A 49 -2.88 -3.53 5.64
N ASP A 50 -4.08 -3.00 5.90
CA ASP A 50 -5.34 -3.61 5.48
C ASP A 50 -5.57 -3.46 3.96
N HIS A 51 -4.83 -2.55 3.32
CA HIS A 51 -4.99 -2.19 1.92
C HIS A 51 -3.83 -2.61 1.02
N LEU A 52 -2.76 -3.21 1.55
CA LEU A 52 -1.56 -3.52 0.77
C LEU A 52 -1.79 -4.55 -0.36
N ASP A 53 -2.88 -5.31 -0.30
CA ASP A 53 -3.32 -6.18 -1.40
C ASP A 53 -3.55 -5.42 -2.72
N ALA A 54 -3.95 -4.15 -2.64
CA ALA A 54 -4.03 -3.22 -3.77
C ALA A 54 -2.70 -3.03 -4.50
N LEU A 55 -1.59 -3.20 -3.79
CA LEU A 55 -0.25 -2.84 -4.23
C LEU A 55 0.56 -4.06 -4.70
N ARG A 56 -0.11 -5.18 -5.01
CA ARG A 56 0.52 -6.40 -5.54
C ARG A 56 1.17 -6.19 -6.91
N PHE A 57 0.52 -5.41 -7.78
CA PHE A 57 0.90 -5.22 -9.19
C PHE A 57 1.25 -6.55 -9.88
N GLY A 58 0.35 -7.54 -9.79
CA GLY A 58 0.50 -8.85 -10.41
C GLY A 58 1.37 -9.86 -9.67
N LEU A 59 1.95 -9.52 -8.51
CA LEU A 59 2.71 -10.46 -7.69
C LEU A 59 1.82 -11.32 -6.77
N PRO A 60 2.20 -12.59 -6.51
CA PRO A 60 1.44 -13.50 -5.67
C PRO A 60 1.45 -13.11 -4.19
N ARG A 61 2.43 -12.31 -3.75
CA ARG A 61 2.51 -11.77 -2.40
C ARG A 61 2.20 -10.28 -2.43
N ARG A 62 1.44 -9.82 -1.43
CA ARG A 62 1.29 -8.38 -1.19
C ARG A 62 2.61 -7.83 -0.68
N PRO A 63 2.92 -6.57 -0.98
CA PRO A 63 4.07 -5.93 -0.35
C PRO A 63 3.84 -5.78 1.16
N GLU A 64 4.92 -5.60 1.91
CA GLU A 64 4.91 -5.40 3.36
C GLU A 64 5.70 -4.13 3.72
N ALA A 65 5.29 -3.41 4.76
CA ALA A 65 5.98 -2.19 5.17
C ALA A 65 7.36 -2.51 5.75
N VAL A 66 8.42 -1.87 5.23
CA VAL A 66 9.81 -2.08 5.68
C VAL A 66 10.10 -1.29 6.94
N HIS A 67 9.45 -0.14 7.09
CA HIS A 67 9.50 0.71 8.27
C HIS A 67 8.11 1.28 8.53
N ARG A 68 7.95 2.05 9.62
CA ARG A 68 6.70 2.75 9.92
C ARG A 68 6.90 4.25 9.97
N LEU A 69 5.81 4.97 9.71
CA LEU A 69 5.64 6.37 10.02
C LEU A 69 4.51 6.48 11.06
N ASP A 70 4.56 7.48 11.93
CA ASP A 70 3.48 7.73 12.87
C ASP A 70 2.19 8.12 12.14
N ARG A 71 1.05 7.93 12.82
CA ARG A 71 -0.28 8.17 12.25
C ARG A 71 -0.34 9.54 11.59
N ASP A 72 0.06 10.57 12.32
CA ASP A 72 -0.06 11.97 11.89
C ASP A 72 1.17 12.47 11.13
N THR A 73 2.12 11.58 10.81
CA THR A 73 3.26 11.88 9.93
C THR A 73 2.92 11.51 8.49
N SER A 74 3.14 12.44 7.57
CA SER A 74 3.07 12.17 6.12
C SER A 74 4.45 11.92 5.52
N GLY A 75 4.50 11.29 4.36
CA GLY A 75 5.70 11.18 3.55
C GLY A 75 6.03 9.77 3.07
N CYS A 76 7.28 9.60 2.64
CA CYS A 76 7.74 8.39 1.98
C CYS A 76 7.70 7.17 2.91
N LEU A 77 7.01 6.12 2.47
CA LEU A 77 7.00 4.82 3.12
C LEU A 77 7.45 3.75 2.12
N ALA A 78 8.48 2.99 2.48
CA ALA A 78 8.99 1.90 1.68
C ALA A 78 8.26 0.58 1.98
N LEU A 79 7.91 -0.16 0.92
CA LEU A 79 7.27 -1.46 1.01
C LEU A 79 8.09 -2.52 0.25
N GLY A 80 8.46 -3.61 0.91
CA GLY A 80 9.17 -4.74 0.32
C GLY A 80 8.21 -5.66 -0.43
N ARG A 81 8.60 -6.11 -1.62
CA ARG A 81 7.78 -6.98 -2.50
C ARG A 81 8.25 -8.44 -2.55
N HIS A 82 9.38 -8.73 -1.91
CA HIS A 82 10.01 -10.04 -1.88
C HIS A 82 10.43 -10.40 -0.45
N ALA A 83 10.45 -11.69 -0.13
CA ALA A 83 10.86 -12.19 1.19
C ALA A 83 12.33 -11.89 1.56
N LYS A 84 13.15 -11.43 0.60
CA LYS A 84 14.54 -11.02 0.80
C LYS A 84 14.72 -9.49 0.85
N ALA A 85 13.63 -8.73 0.71
CA ALA A 85 13.63 -7.27 0.77
C ALA A 85 13.44 -6.78 2.20
#